data_AF-M3HUS2-F1
#
_entry.id   AF-M3HUS2-F1
#
_cell.length_a   1.000
_cell.length_b   1.000
_cell.length_c   1.000
_cell.angle_alpha   90.00
_cell.angle_beta   90.00
_cell.angle_gamma   90.00
#
_symmetry.space_group_name_H-M   'P 1'
#
loop_
_entity.id
_entity.type
_entity.pdbx_description
1 polymer ?
#
loop_
_entity_poly.entity_id
_entity_poly.type
_entity_poly.pdbx_seq_one_letter_code
_entity_poly.pdbx_strand_id
1 'polypeptide(L)'
;MYSLKGDIVLDPFLGTGTTTLAAIGNCRNSIGFDLEPGLLKVQLENLHSIKDKLNRIIEKRKNDHDVFVQNRQNEGKSFLHFNQNLQTPVVTKQEKFLNLERITKLFRNSGNEIEAEYFPLLQTELLPQFESIPTVHP
;
A
#
# COMPACT_ATOMS: atom_id res chain seq x y z
N MET A 1 -8.97 -6.91 -4.64
CA MET A 1 -7.84 -7.61 -3.98
C MET A 1 -8.45 -8.62 -3.01
N TYR A 2 -7.88 -9.82 -2.89
CA TYR A 2 -8.45 -10.88 -2.03
C TYR A 2 -8.19 -10.70 -0.53
N SER A 3 -7.24 -9.84 -0.15
CA SER A 3 -6.99 -9.42 1.22
C SER A 3 -6.97 -7.89 1.34
N LEU A 4 -7.38 -7.39 2.49
CA LEU A 4 -7.43 -5.98 2.88
C LEU A 4 -6.28 -5.63 3.84
N LYS A 5 -6.12 -4.34 4.16
CA LYS A 5 -5.13 -3.88 5.15
C LYS A 5 -5.43 -4.52 6.51
N GLY A 6 -4.40 -5.06 7.16
CA GLY A 6 -4.51 -5.73 8.45
C GLY A 6 -4.86 -7.22 8.39
N ASP A 7 -5.32 -7.73 7.24
CA ASP A 7 -5.58 -9.16 7.07
C ASP A 7 -4.30 -9.99 7.21
N ILE A 8 -4.46 -11.25 7.62
CA ILE A 8 -3.38 -12.24 7.71
C ILE A 8 -3.36 -13.08 6.43
N VAL A 9 -2.18 -13.16 5.80
CA VAL A 9 -1.92 -14.04 4.66
C VAL A 9 -1.09 -15.23 5.12
N LEU A 10 -1.59 -16.45 4.93
CA LEU A 10 -0.88 -17.69 5.23
C LEU A 10 -0.16 -18.19 3.96
N ASP A 11 1.14 -18.46 4.08
CA ASP A 11 1.95 -19.11 3.04
C ASP A 11 2.65 -20.36 3.59
N PRO A 12 2.13 -21.57 3.35
CA PRO A 12 2.72 -22.80 3.87
C PRO A 12 4.02 -23.21 3.17
N PHE A 13 4.41 -22.56 2.07
CA PHE A 13 5.61 -22.84 1.29
C PHE A 13 6.33 -21.53 0.93
N LEU A 14 6.83 -20.87 1.97
CA LEU A 14 7.24 -19.46 1.93
C LEU A 14 8.40 -19.17 0.96
N GLY A 15 9.27 -20.16 0.69
CA GLY A 15 10.39 -20.08 -0.22
C GLY A 15 11.30 -18.89 0.06
N THR A 16 11.37 -17.97 -0.90
CA THR A 16 12.15 -16.72 -0.80
C THR A 16 11.49 -15.63 0.04
N GLY A 17 10.29 -15.88 0.58
CA GLY A 17 9.55 -14.93 1.39
C GLY A 17 8.81 -13.85 0.60
N THR A 18 8.59 -14.03 -0.71
CA THR A 18 7.89 -13.05 -1.56
C THR A 18 6.50 -12.71 -1.03
N THR A 19 5.75 -13.70 -0.51
CA THR A 19 4.44 -13.45 0.12
C THR A 19 4.55 -12.56 1.35
N THR A 20 5.55 -12.78 2.20
CA THR A 20 5.83 -11.92 3.36
C THR A 20 6.24 -10.51 2.93
N LEU A 21 7.14 -10.37 1.95
CA LEU A 21 7.54 -9.06 1.43
C LEU A 21 6.36 -8.30 0.80
N ALA A 22 5.51 -9.02 0.06
CA ALA A 22 4.28 -8.47 -0.51
C ALA A 22 3.31 -8.04 0.59
N ALA A 23 3.15 -8.83 1.65
CA ALA A 23 2.32 -8.49 2.80
C ALA A 23 2.82 -7.22 3.49
N ILE A 24 4.13 -7.13 3.79
CA ILE A 24 4.77 -5.95 4.37
C ILE A 24 4.53 -4.72 3.49
N GLY A 25 4.84 -4.79 2.20
CA GLY A 25 4.67 -3.67 1.27
C GLY A 25 3.22 -3.23 1.05
N ASN A 26 2.26 -4.03 1.53
CA ASN A 26 0.84 -3.78 1.38
C ASN A 26 0.13 -3.59 2.75
N CYS A 27 0.82 -3.51 3.88
CA CYS A 27 0.21 -3.39 5.22
C CYS A 27 -0.72 -4.57 5.56
N ARG A 28 -0.28 -5.79 5.24
CA ARG A 28 -0.90 -7.04 5.67
C ARG A 28 0.03 -7.74 6.64
N ASN A 29 -0.55 -8.60 7.46
CA ASN A 29 0.18 -9.55 8.26
C ASN A 29 0.49 -10.79 7.41
N SER A 30 1.58 -11.50 7.68
CA SER A 30 1.83 -12.81 7.10
C SER A 30 2.30 -13.81 8.14
N ILE A 31 1.91 -15.07 7.92
CA ILE A 31 2.46 -16.23 8.61
C ILE A 31 2.95 -17.15 7.52
N GLY A 32 4.20 -17.57 7.58
CA GLY A 32 4.74 -18.47 6.57
C GLY A 32 5.66 -19.53 7.13
N PHE A 33 5.66 -20.68 6.46
CA PHE A 33 6.42 -21.85 6.84
C PHE A 33 7.30 -22.27 5.67
N ASP A 34 8.52 -22.70 5.98
CA ASP A 34 9.38 -23.36 5.01
C ASP A 34 10.28 -24.38 5.72
N LEU A 35 10.63 -25.46 5.01
CA LEU A 35 11.56 -26.47 5.51
C LEU A 35 13.02 -26.02 5.35
N GLU A 36 13.30 -25.09 4.45
CA GLU A 36 14.64 -24.56 4.18
C GLU A 36 14.77 -23.09 4.65
N PRO A 37 15.02 -22.84 5.95
CA PRO A 37 15.05 -21.49 6.50
C PRO A 37 16.21 -20.62 5.99
N GLY A 38 17.23 -21.23 5.35
CA GLY A 38 18.42 -20.52 4.87
C GLY A 38 18.10 -19.47 3.81
N LEU A 39 17.15 -19.76 2.92
CA LEU A 39 16.78 -18.87 1.81
C LEU A 39 16.15 -17.57 2.30
N LEU A 40 15.31 -17.65 3.33
CA LEU A 40 14.66 -16.51 3.98
C LEU A 40 15.61 -15.67 4.83
N LYS A 41 16.56 -16.31 5.54
CA LYS A 41 17.50 -15.60 6.41
C LYS A 41 18.30 -14.57 5.63
N VAL A 42 18.92 -14.98 4.51
CA VAL A 42 19.71 -14.09 3.66
C VAL A 42 18.86 -12.92 3.15
N GLN A 43 17.61 -13.19 2.75
CA GLN A 43 16.71 -12.16 2.25
C GLN A 43 16.31 -11.15 3.33
N LEU A 44 16.07 -11.61 4.57
CA LEU A 44 15.56 -10.83 5.71
C LEU A 44 16.65 -10.33 6.66
N GLU A 45 17.93 -10.52 6.33
CA GLU A 45 19.07 -10.03 7.11
C GLU A 45 19.16 -8.50 7.07
N ASN A 46 18.96 -7.89 5.89
CA ASN A 46 19.03 -6.44 5.73
C ASN A 46 17.64 -5.80 5.61
N LEU A 47 16.97 -5.67 6.75
CA LEU A 47 15.64 -5.06 6.84
C LEU A 47 15.61 -3.61 6.34
N HIS A 48 16.71 -2.86 6.51
CA HIS A 48 16.78 -1.48 5.99
C HIS A 48 16.71 -1.46 4.45
N SER A 49 17.49 -2.32 3.79
CA SER A 49 17.45 -2.47 2.34
C SER A 49 16.08 -2.93 1.84
N ILE A 50 15.43 -3.85 2.56
CA ILE A 50 14.06 -4.28 2.25
C ILE A 50 13.07 -3.12 2.34
N LYS A 51 13.09 -2.36 3.44
CA LYS A 51 12.25 -1.17 3.64
C LYS A 51 12.38 -0.23 2.45
N ASP A 52 13.61 0.09 2.05
CA ASP A 52 13.87 1.02 0.95
C ASP A 52 13.40 0.46 -0.39
N LYS A 53 13.63 -0.83 -0.66
CA LYS A 53 13.13 -1.50 -1.87
C LYS A 53 11.61 -1.49 -1.94
N LEU A 54 10.92 -1.81 -0.85
CA LEU A 54 9.46 -1.82 -0.78
C LEU A 54 8.90 -0.41 -0.93
N ASN A 55 9.48 0.59 -0.25
CA ASN A 55 9.07 1.98 -0.42
C ASN A 55 9.27 2.46 -1.87
N ARG A 56 10.37 2.09 -2.56
CA ARG A 56 10.54 2.40 -3.98
C ARG A 56 9.43 1.79 -4.85
N ILE A 57 8.97 0.57 -4.55
CA ILE A 57 7.85 -0.06 -5.26
C ILE A 57 6.54 0.72 -5.03
N ILE A 58 6.30 1.16 -3.79
CA ILE A 58 5.10 1.93 -3.41
C ILE A 58 5.09 3.30 -4.10
N GLU A 59 6.21 4.02 -4.08
CA GLU A 59 6.39 5.30 -4.78
C GLU A 59 6.25 5.13 -6.30
N LYS A 60 6.87 4.08 -6.87
CA LYS A 60 6.76 3.76 -8.30
C LYS A 60 5.30 3.52 -8.68
N ARG A 61 4.53 2.78 -7.87
CA ARG A 61 3.11 2.54 -8.13
C ARG A 61 2.31 3.85 -8.21
N LYS A 62 2.59 4.83 -7.34
CA LYS A 62 1.94 6.15 -7.40
C LYS A 62 2.33 6.89 -8.67
N ASN A 63 3.63 6.92 -9.00
CA ASN A 63 4.12 7.59 -10.20
C ASN A 63 3.56 6.97 -11.49
N ASP A 64 3.54 5.64 -11.58
CA ASP A 64 2.97 4.92 -12.72
C ASP A 64 1.47 5.26 -12.89
N HIS A 65 0.74 5.41 -11.78
CA HIS A 65 -0.66 5.82 -11.82
C HIS A 65 -0.82 7.27 -12.31
N ASP A 66 0.03 8.19 -11.87
CA ASP A 66 -0.02 9.58 -12.35
C ASP A 66 0.28 9.66 -13.85
N VAL A 67 1.26 8.90 -14.33
CA VAL A 67 1.55 8.76 -15.77
C VAL A 67 0.34 8.19 -16.51
N PHE A 68 -0.30 7.15 -15.98
CA PHE A 68 -1.54 6.60 -16.53
C PHE A 68 -2.65 7.65 -16.61
N VAL A 69 -2.83 8.47 -15.57
CA VAL A 69 -3.82 9.55 -15.54
C VAL A 69 -3.57 10.56 -16.65
N GLN A 70 -2.34 11.05 -16.78
CA GLN A 70 -1.98 12.01 -17.82
C GLN A 70 -2.22 11.45 -19.22
N ASN A 71 -1.76 10.23 -19.49
CA ASN A 71 -1.96 9.58 -20.79
C ASN A 71 -3.45 9.41 -21.12
N ARG A 72 -4.25 8.97 -20.14
CA ARG A 72 -5.70 8.79 -20.33
C ARG A 72 -6.43 10.11 -20.59
N GLN A 73 -6.04 11.19 -19.93
CA GLN A 73 -6.60 12.53 -20.18
C GLN A 73 -6.23 13.06 -21.56
N ASN A 74 -4.98 12.84 -22.01
CA ASN A 74 -4.54 13.20 -23.35
C ASN A 74 -5.29 12.44 -24.45
N GLU A 75 -5.74 11.21 -24.16
CA GLU A 75 -6.62 10.43 -25.03
C GLU A 75 -8.11 10.87 -24.99
N GLY A 76 -8.45 11.90 -24.21
CA GLY A 76 -9.82 12.40 -24.05
C GLY A 76 -10.74 11.46 -23.26
N LYS A 77 -10.20 10.47 -22.55
CA LYS A 77 -10.99 9.52 -21.75
C LYS A 77 -11.27 10.08 -20.35
N SER A 78 -12.52 9.93 -19.90
CA SER A 78 -12.95 10.43 -18.59
C SER A 78 -12.58 9.50 -17.43
N PHE A 79 -12.59 10.08 -16.23
CA PHE A 79 -12.54 9.39 -14.94
C PHE A 79 -13.88 9.54 -14.23
N LEU A 80 -14.40 8.46 -13.65
CA LEU A 80 -15.69 8.47 -12.97
C LEU A 80 -15.58 8.82 -11.48
N HIS A 81 -14.37 8.77 -10.93
CA HIS A 81 -14.12 8.89 -9.50
C HIS A 81 -12.83 9.64 -9.21
N PHE A 82 -12.68 10.07 -7.97
CA PHE A 82 -11.50 10.76 -7.45
C PHE A 82 -11.08 10.12 -6.13
N ASN A 83 -9.78 9.86 -5.97
CA ASN A 83 -9.22 9.34 -4.73
C ASN A 83 -8.85 10.50 -3.80
N GLN A 84 -9.48 10.55 -2.63
CA GLN A 84 -9.30 11.64 -1.65
C GLN A 84 -7.98 11.56 -0.88
N ASN A 85 -7.38 10.37 -0.75
CA ASN A 85 -6.13 10.19 -0.01
C ASN A 85 -4.92 10.45 -0.90
N LEU A 86 -4.98 9.97 -2.14
CA LEU A 86 -3.89 10.08 -3.13
C LEU A 86 -4.02 11.31 -4.04
N GLN A 87 -5.10 12.07 -3.93
CA GLN A 87 -5.38 13.30 -4.69
C GLN A 87 -5.24 13.10 -6.20
N THR A 88 -5.84 12.02 -6.72
CA THR A 88 -5.70 11.65 -8.13
C THR A 88 -7.01 11.05 -8.67
N PRO A 89 -7.35 11.28 -9.96
CA PRO A 89 -8.47 10.60 -10.62
C PRO A 89 -8.30 9.08 -10.62
N VAL A 90 -9.41 8.35 -10.46
CA VAL A 90 -9.42 6.88 -10.46
C VAL A 90 -10.59 6.32 -11.26
N VAL A 91 -10.40 5.13 -11.82
CA VAL A 91 -11.39 4.51 -12.72
C VAL A 91 -12.45 3.78 -11.92
N THR A 92 -12.07 3.14 -10.80
CA THR A 92 -12.97 2.28 -10.04
C THR A 92 -13.45 2.93 -8.75
N LYS A 93 -14.69 2.63 -8.34
CA LYS A 93 -15.26 3.14 -7.07
C LYS A 93 -14.47 2.69 -5.85
N GLN A 94 -13.88 1.49 -5.91
CA GLN A 94 -13.11 0.87 -4.84
C GLN A 94 -11.85 1.68 -4.48
N GLU A 95 -11.34 2.48 -5.42
CA GLU A 95 -10.13 3.26 -5.25
C GLU A 95 -10.36 4.63 -4.60
N LYS A 96 -11.60 5.07 -4.34
CA LYS A 96 -11.92 6.41 -3.80
C LYS A 96 -11.20 6.75 -2.50
N PHE A 97 -10.98 5.75 -1.66
CA PHE A 97 -10.35 5.89 -0.34
C PHE A 97 -9.14 4.97 -0.20
N LEU A 98 -8.63 4.42 -1.31
CA LEU A 98 -7.41 3.62 -1.28
C LEU A 98 -6.27 4.51 -0.81
N ASN A 99 -5.58 4.08 0.26
CA ASN A 99 -4.34 4.70 0.67
C ASN A 99 -3.15 3.85 0.22
N LEU A 100 -2.04 4.53 -0.09
CA LEU A 100 -0.73 3.90 -0.17
C LEU A 100 0.02 4.32 1.09
N GLU A 101 0.71 3.37 1.72
CA GLU A 101 1.39 3.59 2.99
C GLU A 101 2.88 3.36 2.76
N ARG A 102 3.73 4.26 3.26
CA ARG A 102 5.17 4.03 3.32
C ARG A 102 5.54 3.34 4.62
N ILE A 103 6.56 2.48 4.55
CA ILE A 103 7.13 1.82 5.71
C ILE A 103 8.10 2.81 6.37
N THR A 104 7.82 3.23 7.60
CA THR A 104 8.67 4.14 8.38
C THR A 104 9.74 3.37 9.16
N LYS A 105 9.37 2.22 9.72
CA LYS A 105 10.30 1.31 10.40
C LYS A 105 10.02 -0.13 10.02
N LEU A 106 11.09 -0.92 9.96
CA LEU A 106 11.05 -2.37 9.80
C LEU A 106 12.09 -2.98 10.73
N PHE A 107 11.66 -3.72 11.73
CA PHE A 107 12.55 -4.25 12.78
C PHE A 107 12.15 -5.66 13.20
N ARG A 108 13.08 -6.36 13.83
CA ARG A 108 12.88 -7.71 14.35
C ARG A 108 12.56 -7.61 15.84
N ASN A 109 11.41 -8.12 16.26
CA ASN A 109 11.00 -8.10 17.66
C ASN A 109 11.60 -9.29 18.42
N SER A 110 11.26 -10.52 18.01
CA SER A 110 11.81 -11.75 18.57
C SER A 110 11.88 -12.87 17.53
N GLY A 111 12.96 -13.67 17.55
CA GLY A 111 13.11 -14.83 16.65
C GLY A 111 12.86 -14.49 15.16
N ASN A 112 11.82 -15.10 14.59
CA ASN A 112 11.44 -14.94 13.18
C ASN A 112 10.38 -13.84 12.95
N GLU A 113 9.98 -13.10 13.98
CA GLU A 113 8.98 -12.04 13.91
C GLU A 113 9.59 -10.72 13.42
N ILE A 114 8.97 -10.16 12.38
CA ILE A 114 9.32 -8.85 11.83
C ILE A 114 8.09 -7.96 11.94
N GLU A 115 8.30 -6.76 12.47
CA GLU A 115 7.27 -5.76 12.64
C GLU A 115 7.55 -4.54 11.75
N ALA A 116 6.50 -3.97 11.18
CA ALA A 116 6.55 -2.83 10.30
C ALA A 116 5.66 -1.71 10.81
N GLU A 117 6.21 -0.51 10.91
CA GLU A 117 5.45 0.72 11.15
C GLU A 117 5.19 1.43 9.82
N TYR A 118 4.02 2.05 9.70
CA TYR A 118 3.56 2.66 8.46
C TYR A 118 3.10 4.10 8.66
N PHE A 119 3.19 4.87 7.59
CA PHE A 119 2.61 6.21 7.52
C PHE A 119 2.05 6.48 6.12
N PRO A 120 0.98 7.28 5.97
CA PRO A 120 0.43 7.60 4.67
C PRO A 120 1.48 8.14 3.68
N LEU A 121 1.42 7.68 2.44
CA LEU A 121 2.31 8.10 1.36
C LEU A 121 2.10 9.59 1.04
N LEU A 122 0.84 10.01 0.95
CA LEU A 122 0.46 11.41 0.93
C LEU A 122 -0.29 11.73 2.21
N GLN A 123 0.03 12.89 2.79
CA GLN A 123 -0.72 13.46 3.89
C GLN A 123 -1.59 14.58 3.32
N THR A 124 -2.89 14.36 3.28
CA THR A 124 -3.86 15.43 3.04
C THR A 124 -4.36 15.93 4.37
N GLU A 125 -4.27 17.23 4.61
CA GLU A 125 -5.12 17.86 5.62
C GLU A 125 -6.55 17.72 5.10
N LEU A 126 -7.40 16.98 5.83
CA LEU A 126 -8.83 17.02 5.61
C LEU A 126 -9.27 18.46 5.90
N LEU A 127 -9.42 19.28 4.86
CA LEU A 127 -10.23 20.49 4.98
C LEU A 127 -11.63 20.02 5.41
N PRO A 128 -12.17 20.53 6.53
CA PRO A 128 -13.49 20.14 6.98
C PRO A 128 -14.47 20.36 5.83
N GLN A 129 -15.16 19.29 5.44
CA GLN A 129 -16.24 19.38 4.47
C GLN A 129 -17.34 20.20 5.15
N PHE A 130 -17.47 21.47 4.77
CA PHE A 130 -18.69 22.21 5.08
C PHE A 130 -19.82 21.50 4.33
N GLU A 131 -20.66 20.78 5.07
CA GLU A 131 -21.94 20.34 4.56
C GLU A 131 -22.68 21.58 4.05
N SER A 132 -22.92 21.62 2.74
CA SER A 132 -23.79 22.64 2.15
C SER A 132 -25.17 22.48 2.78
N ILE A 133 -25.55 23.46 3.61
CA ILE A 133 -26.88 23.55 4.20
C ILE A 133 -27.91 23.44 3.07
N PRO A 134 -28.90 22.53 3.16
CA PRO A 134 -29.93 22.46 2.13
C PRO A 134 -30.67 23.79 2.08
N THR A 135 -30.65 24.41 0.90
CA THR A 135 -31.41 25.61 0.59
C THR A 135 -32.89 25.33 0.82
N VAL A 136 -33.43 25.82 1.93
CA VAL A 136 -34.88 25.89 2.12
C VAL A 136 -35.37 26.99 1.19
N HIS A 137 -35.99 26.61 0.08
CA HIS A 137 -36.72 27.55 -0.76
C HIS A 137 -38.06 27.92 -0.08
N PRO A 138 -38.48 29.20 -0.19
CA PRO A 138 -39.62 29.77 0.54
C PRO A 138 -40.98 29.21 0.11
#